data_AF-A0A1B6JRP5-F1
#
_entry.id   AF-A0A1B6JRP5-F1
#
_cell.length_a   1.000
_cell.length_b   1.000
_cell.length_c   1.000
_cell.angle_alpha   90.00
_cell.angle_beta   90.00
_cell.angle_gamma   90.00
#
_symmetry.space_group_name_H-M   'P 1'
#
loop_
_entity.id
_entity.type
_entity.pdbx_description
1 polymer ?
#
loop_
_entity_poly.entity_id
_entity_poly.type
_entity_poly.pdbx_seq_one_letter_code
_entity_poly.pdbx_strand_id
1 'polypeptide(L)'
;QFARDHFLEDLERDAQMYLLRNFPQVAEKSLEIMSLPVDELVPVLASDYLNVRNEEVVWRLVLRWVDHEKDDRLPHFTSLLKCIRLGLMDVQYFLEHVKNHPYVLGNVVCRPVIIDTLKVLMDVETITQKDGVMQTPECARPRIPHEVMFAIGGWSGGSPTNAVETYDTRADRWI
;
A
#
# COMPACT_ATOMS: atom_id res chain seq x y z
N GLN A 1 -14.79 5.97 -14.65
CA GLN A 1 -15.84 5.48 -15.56
C GLN A 1 -16.18 6.51 -16.64
N PHE A 2 -16.88 7.61 -16.35
CA PHE A 2 -17.28 8.62 -17.35
C PHE A 2 -16.16 9.10 -18.30
N ALA A 3 -15.03 9.54 -17.76
CA ALA A 3 -13.92 10.05 -18.58
C ALA A 3 -13.43 9.02 -19.61
N ARG A 4 -13.31 7.76 -19.20
CA ARG A 4 -12.87 6.65 -20.05
C ARG A 4 -13.91 6.29 -21.11
N ASP A 5 -15.19 6.26 -20.71
CA ASP A 5 -16.30 5.96 -21.64
C ASP A 5 -16.43 7.03 -22.74
N HIS A 6 -15.90 8.23 -22.49
CA HIS A 6 -15.84 9.35 -23.43
C HIS A 6 -14.44 9.62 -24.01
N PHE A 7 -13.45 8.73 -23.79
CA PHE A 7 -12.07 8.85 -24.28
C PHE A 7 -11.39 10.19 -23.91
N LEU A 8 -11.68 10.71 -22.72
CA LEU A 8 -11.10 11.93 -22.18
C LEU A 8 -9.88 11.59 -21.32
N GLU A 9 -8.75 11.34 -21.98
CA GLU A 9 -7.51 10.86 -21.33
C GLU A 9 -7.00 11.81 -20.23
N ASP A 10 -7.03 13.12 -20.46
CA ASP A 10 -6.59 14.10 -19.46
C ASP A 10 -7.49 14.09 -18.22
N LEU A 11 -8.82 14.01 -18.42
CA LEU A 11 -9.78 13.96 -17.33
C LEU A 11 -9.68 12.64 -16.56
N GLU A 12 -9.44 11.53 -17.26
CA GLU A 12 -9.19 10.23 -16.62
C GLU A 12 -7.96 10.29 -15.74
N ARG A 13 -6.85 10.82 -16.24
CA ARG A 13 -5.61 10.98 -15.48
C ARG A 13 -5.83 11.86 -14.25
N ASP A 14 -6.50 12.99 -14.41
CA ASP A 14 -6.75 13.92 -13.30
C ASP A 14 -7.68 13.30 -12.25
N ALA A 15 -8.71 12.57 -12.67
CA ALA A 15 -9.59 11.83 -11.78
C ALA A 15 -8.85 10.71 -11.03
N GLN A 16 -7.98 9.96 -11.72
CA GLN A 16 -7.14 8.94 -11.08
C GLN A 16 -6.17 9.55 -10.07
N MET A 17 -5.50 10.66 -10.40
CA MET A 17 -4.63 11.37 -9.45
C MET A 17 -5.42 11.88 -8.24
N TYR A 18 -6.62 12.40 -8.45
CA TYR A 18 -7.50 12.83 -7.37
C TYR A 18 -7.89 11.66 -6.45
N LEU A 19 -8.25 10.52 -7.03
CA LEU A 19 -8.56 9.29 -6.29
C LEU A 19 -7.37 8.82 -5.47
N LEU A 20 -6.18 8.75 -6.06
CA LEU A 20 -4.96 8.32 -5.39
C LEU A 20 -4.58 9.25 -4.23
N ARG A 21 -4.72 10.57 -4.41
CA ARG A 21 -4.41 11.57 -3.39
C ARG A 21 -5.41 11.58 -2.24
N ASN A 22 -6.70 11.38 -2.52
CA ASN A 22 -7.77 11.43 -1.52
C ASN A 22 -8.26 10.04 -1.09
N PHE A 23 -7.49 9.01 -1.40
CA PHE A 23 -7.87 7.61 -1.20
C PHE A 23 -8.41 7.29 0.19
N PRO A 24 -7.87 7.79 1.33
CA PRO A 24 -8.39 7.44 2.65
C PRO A 24 -9.85 7.88 2.83
N GLN A 25 -10.21 9.05 2.28
CA GLN A 25 -11.56 9.58 2.35
C GLN A 25 -12.50 8.78 1.44
N VAL A 26 -12.02 8.41 0.24
CA VAL A 26 -12.79 7.62 -0.72
C VAL A 26 -13.01 6.20 -0.19
N ALA A 27 -11.98 5.57 0.38
CA ALA A 27 -12.03 4.23 0.94
C ALA A 27 -13.04 4.13 2.08
N GLU A 28 -13.15 5.16 2.93
CA GLU A 28 -14.11 5.18 4.05
C GLU A 28 -15.54 5.49 3.59
N LYS A 29 -15.71 6.56 2.79
CA LYS A 29 -17.02 7.19 2.59
C LYS A 29 -17.68 6.90 1.25
N SER A 30 -16.93 6.51 0.23
CA SER A 30 -17.48 6.36 -1.11
C SER A 30 -18.01 4.94 -1.35
N LEU A 31 -19.24 4.85 -1.88
CA LEU A 31 -19.77 3.61 -2.41
C LEU A 31 -19.28 3.34 -3.85
N GLU A 32 -18.83 4.38 -4.56
CA GLU A 32 -18.39 4.25 -5.95
C GLU A 32 -17.14 3.38 -6.08
N ILE A 33 -16.25 3.41 -5.08
CA ILE A 33 -15.08 2.52 -5.05
C ILE A 33 -15.48 1.04 -4.86
N MET A 34 -16.63 0.80 -4.23
CA MET A 34 -17.18 -0.56 -4.03
C MET A 34 -17.81 -1.11 -5.30
N SER A 35 -18.24 -0.25 -6.23
CA SER A 35 -18.76 -0.64 -7.54
C SER A 35 -17.69 -0.80 -8.62
N LEU A 36 -16.41 -0.49 -8.33
CA LEU A 36 -15.35 -0.64 -9.32
C LEU A 36 -15.08 -2.12 -9.65
N PRO A 37 -14.87 -2.46 -10.92
CA PRO A 37 -14.42 -3.78 -11.32
C PRO A 37 -12.98 -4.02 -10.84
N VAL A 38 -12.61 -5.30 -10.71
CA VAL A 38 -11.25 -5.71 -10.27
C VAL A 38 -10.15 -5.10 -11.13
N ASP A 39 -10.38 -5.01 -12.44
CA ASP A 39 -9.40 -4.49 -13.41
C ASP A 39 -9.09 -3.00 -13.21
N GLU A 40 -10.01 -2.25 -12.58
CA GLU A 40 -9.78 -0.85 -12.20
C GLU A 40 -9.22 -0.73 -10.78
N LEU A 41 -9.67 -1.60 -9.88
CA LEU A 41 -9.24 -1.53 -8.49
C LEU A 41 -7.77 -1.96 -8.32
N VAL A 42 -7.33 -3.01 -9.02
CA VAL A 42 -5.96 -3.53 -8.92
C VAL A 42 -4.90 -2.45 -9.25
N PRO A 43 -4.97 -1.72 -10.37
CA PRO A 43 -4.04 -0.62 -10.66
C PRO A 43 -4.02 0.47 -9.60
N VAL A 44 -5.20 0.82 -9.05
CA VAL A 44 -5.31 1.82 -7.97
C VAL A 44 -4.57 1.34 -6.72
N LEU A 45 -4.80 0.11 -6.28
CA LEU A 45 -4.17 -0.44 -5.08
C LEU A 45 -2.67 -0.70 -5.25
N ALA A 46 -2.24 -1.11 -6.43
CA ALA A 46 -0.84 -1.35 -6.76
C ALA A 46 -0.01 -0.05 -6.84
N SER A 47 -0.64 1.06 -7.20
CA SER A 47 0.03 2.35 -7.42
C SER A 47 0.92 2.79 -6.26
N ASP A 48 2.15 3.17 -6.60
CA ASP A 48 3.10 3.79 -5.67
C ASP A 48 2.62 5.16 -5.17
N TYR A 49 1.74 5.83 -5.91
CA TYR A 49 1.19 7.14 -5.58
C TYR A 49 -0.07 7.06 -4.69
N LEU A 50 -0.48 5.87 -4.23
CA LEU A 50 -1.65 5.75 -3.36
C LEU A 50 -1.38 6.41 -2.00
N ASN A 51 -2.13 7.45 -1.66
CA ASN A 51 -1.93 8.23 -0.45
C ASN A 51 -2.60 7.59 0.77
N VAL A 52 -1.98 6.58 1.39
CA VAL A 52 -2.51 5.94 2.62
C VAL A 52 -1.56 6.14 3.79
N ARG A 53 -2.07 6.34 5.02
CA ARG A 53 -1.18 6.46 6.20
C ARG A 53 -0.51 5.14 6.56
N ASN A 54 -1.26 4.04 6.46
CA ASN A 54 -0.79 2.68 6.67
C ASN A 54 -1.51 1.71 5.72
N GLU A 55 -0.93 0.53 5.53
CA GLU A 55 -1.49 -0.50 4.63
C GLU A 55 -2.74 -1.18 5.20
N GLU A 56 -3.04 -0.99 6.49
CA GLU A 56 -4.28 -1.47 7.10
C GLU A 56 -5.52 -0.83 6.48
N VAL A 57 -5.43 0.44 6.04
CA VAL A 57 -6.52 1.10 5.31
C VAL A 57 -6.82 0.35 4.01
N VAL A 58 -5.77 -0.06 3.28
CA VAL A 58 -5.90 -0.80 2.02
C VAL A 58 -6.48 -2.19 2.28
N TRP A 59 -5.98 -2.89 3.30
CA TRP A 59 -6.51 -4.17 3.74
C TRP A 59 -8.01 -4.12 4.05
N ARG A 60 -8.44 -3.16 4.88
CA ARG A 60 -9.85 -2.97 5.23
C ARG A 60 -10.72 -2.68 4.01
N LEU A 61 -10.22 -1.89 3.04
CA LEU A 61 -10.94 -1.64 1.80
C LEU A 61 -11.11 -2.92 0.98
N VAL A 62 -10.06 -3.73 0.81
CA VAL A 62 -10.12 -4.99 0.06
C VAL A 62 -11.15 -5.94 0.66
N LEU A 63 -11.16 -6.08 1.99
CA LEU A 63 -12.17 -6.89 2.67
C LEU A 63 -13.59 -6.40 2.39
N ARG A 64 -13.84 -5.09 2.55
CA ARG A 64 -15.15 -4.50 2.27
C ARG A 64 -15.58 -4.66 0.81
N TRP A 65 -14.64 -4.53 -0.12
CA TRP A 65 -14.91 -4.69 -1.55
C TRP A 65 -15.25 -6.14 -1.91
N VAL A 66 -14.55 -7.13 -1.35
CA VAL A 66 -14.88 -8.54 -1.54
C VAL A 66 -16.19 -8.90 -0.86
N ASP A 67 -16.45 -8.36 0.34
CA ASP A 67 -17.68 -8.61 1.09
C ASP A 67 -18.94 -8.09 0.39
N HIS A 68 -18.80 -7.11 -0.51
CA HIS A 68 -19.91 -6.53 -1.26
C HIS A 68 -20.57 -7.53 -2.23
N GLU A 69 -19.77 -8.35 -2.93
CA GLU A 69 -20.24 -9.40 -3.85
C GLU A 69 -19.33 -10.63 -3.73
N LYS A 70 -19.50 -11.36 -2.62
CA LYS A 70 -18.57 -12.43 -2.22
C LYS A 70 -18.36 -13.50 -3.28
N ASP A 71 -19.44 -13.98 -3.89
CA ASP A 71 -19.39 -15.13 -4.80
C ASP A 71 -18.55 -14.82 -6.05
N ASP A 72 -18.70 -13.62 -6.61
CA ASP A 72 -18.00 -13.20 -7.82
C ASP A 72 -16.60 -12.63 -7.55
N ARG A 73 -16.38 -12.03 -6.36
CA ARG A 73 -15.15 -11.30 -6.04
C ARG A 73 -14.10 -12.10 -5.28
N LEU A 74 -14.50 -13.14 -4.57
CA LEU A 74 -13.57 -14.00 -3.82
C LEU A 74 -12.45 -14.62 -4.69
N PRO A 75 -12.70 -15.04 -5.95
CA PRO A 75 -11.64 -15.51 -6.85
C PRO A 75 -10.54 -14.47 -7.11
N HIS A 76 -10.88 -13.18 -7.06
CA HIS A 76 -9.95 -12.07 -7.30
C HIS A 76 -9.18 -11.62 -6.06
N PHE A 77 -9.53 -12.13 -4.87
CA PHE A 77 -8.94 -11.72 -3.60
C PHE A 77 -7.41 -11.87 -3.59
N THR A 78 -6.86 -12.94 -4.17
CA THR A 78 -5.41 -13.15 -4.19
C THR A 78 -4.67 -12.11 -5.01
N SER A 79 -5.27 -11.60 -6.09
CA SER A 79 -4.68 -10.52 -6.88
C SER A 79 -4.66 -9.22 -6.08
N LEU A 80 -5.76 -8.90 -5.38
CA LEU A 80 -5.86 -7.73 -4.53
C LEU A 80 -4.90 -7.80 -3.34
N LEU A 81 -4.74 -8.99 -2.73
CA LEU A 81 -3.82 -9.21 -1.62
C LEU A 81 -2.37 -8.87 -1.99
N LYS A 82 -1.95 -9.19 -3.21
CA LYS A 82 -0.59 -8.89 -3.71
C LYS A 82 -0.33 -7.40 -3.90
N CYS A 83 -1.37 -6.58 -4.06
CA CYS A 83 -1.25 -5.13 -4.18
C CYS A 83 -1.00 -4.43 -2.83
N ILE A 84 -1.19 -5.14 -1.72
CA ILE A 84 -1.00 -4.60 -0.38
C ILE A 84 0.46 -4.77 0.02
N ARG A 85 1.10 -3.71 0.53
CA ARG A 85 2.48 -3.77 1.04
C ARG A 85 2.51 -4.38 2.44
N LEU A 86 2.14 -5.67 2.54
CA LEU A 86 1.95 -6.37 3.82
C LEU A 86 3.21 -6.34 4.71
N GLY A 87 4.41 -6.24 4.13
CA GLY A 87 5.67 -6.11 4.87
C GLY A 87 5.87 -4.76 5.56
N LEU A 88 5.00 -3.77 5.30
CA LEU A 88 4.98 -2.47 5.98
C LEU A 88 3.87 -2.35 7.01
N MET A 89 3.12 -3.42 7.25
CA MET A 89 2.10 -3.47 8.30
C MET A 89 2.75 -3.71 9.65
N ASP A 90 2.06 -3.28 10.71
CA ASP A 90 2.42 -3.70 12.06
C ASP A 90 2.39 -5.23 12.18
N VAL A 91 3.42 -5.81 12.80
CA VAL A 91 3.61 -7.26 12.88
C VAL A 91 2.45 -7.91 13.65
N GLN A 92 2.01 -7.28 14.75
CA GLN A 92 0.92 -7.80 15.55
C GLN A 92 -0.40 -7.72 14.78
N TYR A 93 -0.66 -6.60 14.11
CA TYR A 93 -1.82 -6.45 13.24
C TYR A 93 -1.86 -7.52 12.15
N PHE A 94 -0.74 -7.75 11.45
CA PHE A 94 -0.64 -8.76 10.39
C PHE A 94 -0.96 -10.17 10.91
N LEU A 95 -0.39 -10.56 12.06
CA LEU A 95 -0.60 -11.88 12.64
C LEU A 95 -2.05 -12.09 13.09
N GLU A 96 -2.67 -11.07 13.68
CA GLU A 96 -4.02 -11.16 14.22
C GLU A 96 -5.09 -11.07 13.12
N HIS A 97 -4.94 -10.13 12.18
CA HIS A 97 -6.02 -9.74 11.25
C HIS A 97 -5.84 -10.26 9.83
N VAL A 98 -4.61 -10.46 9.36
CA VAL A 98 -4.34 -10.89 7.97
C VAL A 98 -4.11 -12.40 7.91
N LYS A 99 -3.12 -12.90 8.65
CA LYS A 99 -2.72 -14.32 8.62
C LYS A 99 -3.87 -15.26 8.97
N ASN A 100 -4.67 -14.89 9.96
CA ASN A 100 -5.78 -15.71 10.48
C ASN A 100 -7.12 -15.44 9.77
N HIS A 101 -7.14 -14.58 8.75
CA HIS A 101 -8.39 -14.23 8.07
C HIS A 101 -8.96 -15.44 7.31
N PRO A 102 -10.28 -15.70 7.33
CA PRO A 102 -10.88 -16.83 6.61
C PRO A 102 -10.55 -16.88 5.12
N TYR A 103 -10.51 -15.72 4.45
CA TYR A 103 -10.15 -15.62 3.01
C TYR A 103 -8.69 -15.99 2.73
N VAL A 104 -7.81 -15.88 3.72
CA VAL A 104 -6.40 -16.26 3.61
C VAL A 104 -6.22 -17.74 3.93
N LEU A 105 -6.82 -18.23 5.03
CA LEU A 105 -6.73 -19.62 5.44
C LEU A 105 -7.40 -20.59 4.45
N GLY A 106 -8.53 -20.17 3.87
CA GLY A 106 -9.28 -20.96 2.89
C GLY A 106 -8.66 -21.01 1.49
N ASN A 107 -7.63 -20.19 1.22
CA ASN A 107 -7.05 -20.06 -0.12
C ASN A 107 -5.56 -20.45 -0.12
N VAL A 108 -5.26 -21.60 -0.73
CA VAL A 108 -3.88 -22.12 -0.83
C VAL A 108 -2.95 -21.20 -1.62
N VAL A 109 -3.49 -20.39 -2.54
CA VAL A 109 -2.72 -19.45 -3.38
C VAL A 109 -2.23 -18.25 -2.57
N CYS A 110 -2.87 -17.94 -1.44
CA CYS A 110 -2.41 -16.89 -0.53
C CYS A 110 -1.21 -17.33 0.32
N ARG A 111 -0.99 -18.64 0.51
CA ARG A 111 0.06 -19.16 1.41
C ARG A 111 1.48 -18.64 1.09
N PRO A 112 1.95 -18.63 -0.17
CA PRO A 112 3.26 -18.09 -0.50
C PRO A 112 3.39 -16.61 -0.10
N VAL A 113 2.36 -15.81 -0.37
CA VAL A 113 2.33 -14.36 -0.03
C VAL A 113 2.49 -14.16 1.48
N ILE A 114 1.78 -14.95 2.29
CA ILE A 114 1.86 -14.87 3.75
C ILE A 114 3.23 -15.32 4.26
N ILE A 115 3.78 -16.43 3.72
CA ILE A 115 5.09 -16.94 4.11
C ILE A 115 6.18 -15.92 3.78
N ASP A 116 6.15 -15.33 2.59
CA ASP A 116 7.14 -14.34 2.18
C ASP A 116 7.02 -13.05 2.99
N THR A 117 5.80 -12.63 3.31
CA THR A 117 5.57 -11.51 4.23
C THR A 117 6.12 -11.79 5.62
N LEU A 118 5.89 -12.99 6.17
CA LEU A 118 6.42 -13.38 7.48
C LEU A 118 7.95 -13.36 7.51
N LYS A 119 8.62 -13.79 6.43
CA LYS A 119 10.08 -13.66 6.33
C LYS A 119 10.50 -12.20 6.45
N VAL A 120 9.87 -11.30 5.68
CA VAL A 120 10.16 -9.86 5.74
C VAL A 120 9.91 -9.27 7.13
N LEU A 121 8.79 -9.63 7.78
CA LEU A 121 8.42 -9.09 9.09
C LEU A 121 9.30 -9.62 10.23
N MET A 122 9.83 -10.84 10.11
CA MET A 122 10.65 -11.49 11.16
C MET A 122 12.15 -11.32 10.94
N ASP A 123 12.61 -11.18 9.69
CA ASP A 123 14.00 -10.88 9.38
C ASP A 123 14.23 -9.36 9.39
N VAL A 124 14.80 -8.86 10.48
CA VAL A 124 15.47 -7.54 10.49
C VAL A 124 16.69 -7.53 9.52
N GLU A 125 17.12 -8.68 9.00
CA GLU A 125 18.34 -8.87 8.20
C GLU A 125 18.17 -9.59 6.84
N THR A 126 16.99 -9.59 6.19
CA THR A 126 16.87 -10.11 4.80
C THR A 126 17.33 -9.14 3.72
N ILE A 127 18.05 -8.07 4.09
CA ILE A 127 18.93 -7.37 3.15
C ILE A 127 20.20 -8.22 2.97
N THR A 128 20.04 -9.41 2.40
CA THR A 128 21.20 -10.14 1.89
C THR A 128 21.72 -9.34 0.70
N GLN A 129 22.92 -8.78 0.86
CA GLN A 129 23.72 -8.21 -0.23
C GLN A 129 23.98 -9.30 -1.27
N LYS A 130 23.04 -9.49 -2.19
CA LYS A 130 23.33 -10.13 -3.47
C LYS A 130 23.40 -9.00 -4.50
N ASP A 131 24.62 -8.77 -4.98
CA ASP A 131 24.94 -7.95 -6.15
C ASP A 131 24.91 -6.42 -6.01
N GLY A 132 25.01 -5.88 -4.79
CA GLY A 132 25.15 -4.42 -4.59
C GLY A 132 23.89 -3.60 -4.91
N VAL A 133 22.77 -4.26 -5.24
CA VAL A 133 21.45 -3.65 -5.42
C VAL A 133 20.54 -4.17 -4.33
N MET A 134 20.20 -3.33 -3.35
CA MET A 134 19.19 -3.62 -2.34
C MET A 134 17.81 -3.73 -3.01
N GLN A 135 17.42 -4.92 -3.44
CA GLN A 135 16.07 -5.16 -3.94
C GLN A 135 15.13 -5.40 -2.76
N THR A 136 14.55 -4.31 -2.24
CA THR A 136 13.43 -4.41 -1.30
C THR A 136 12.26 -5.13 -2.01
N PRO A 137 11.73 -6.23 -1.44
CA PRO A 137 10.56 -6.91 -1.98
C PRO A 137 9.41 -5.93 -2.19
N GLU A 138 8.58 -6.16 -3.21
CA GLU A 138 7.47 -5.26 -3.54
C GLU A 138 6.50 -5.07 -2.35
N CYS A 139 6.26 -6.13 -1.58
CA CYS A 139 5.44 -6.09 -0.38
C CYS A 139 6.03 -5.26 0.78
N ALA A 140 7.30 -4.87 0.68
CA ALA A 140 8.05 -4.12 1.68
C ALA A 140 8.53 -2.75 1.16
N ARG A 141 8.21 -2.40 -0.08
CA ARG A 141 8.62 -1.14 -0.69
C ARG A 141 7.63 -0.03 -0.31
N PRO A 142 8.04 1.05 0.39
CA PRO A 142 7.15 2.14 0.75
C PRO A 142 6.49 2.83 -0.45
N ARG A 143 5.26 3.31 -0.26
CA ARG A 143 4.59 4.21 -1.22
C ARG A 143 5.28 5.56 -1.28
N ILE A 144 5.19 6.23 -2.42
CA ILE A 144 5.78 7.55 -2.64
C ILE A 144 4.96 8.58 -1.85
N PRO A 145 5.57 9.34 -0.92
CA PRO A 145 4.87 10.41 -0.22
C PRO A 145 4.50 11.54 -1.18
N HIS A 146 3.30 12.10 -1.02
CA HIS A 146 2.83 13.25 -1.80
C HIS A 146 3.48 14.57 -1.35
N GLU A 147 3.90 14.63 -0.09
CA GLU A 147 4.52 15.79 0.52
C GLU A 147 5.69 15.32 1.41
N VAL A 148 6.82 15.99 1.31
CA VAL A 148 8.00 15.76 2.15
C VAL A 148 8.55 17.10 2.64
N MET A 149 9.04 17.12 3.87
CA MET A 149 9.73 18.28 4.43
C MET A 149 11.23 17.97 4.49
N PHE A 150 12.05 18.90 3.99
CA PHE A 150 13.50 18.82 4.13
C PHE A 150 13.95 19.70 5.29
N ALA A 151 14.71 19.13 6.22
CA ALA A 151 15.46 19.88 7.21
C ALA A 151 16.94 19.90 6.79
N ILE A 152 17.52 21.10 6.70
CA ILE A 152 18.89 21.29 6.22
C ILE A 152 19.68 22.03 7.30
N GLY A 153 20.83 21.45 7.65
CA GLY A 153 21.73 21.96 8.66
C GLY A 153 21.40 21.49 10.07
N GLY A 154 21.83 22.25 11.07
CA GLY A 154 21.63 21.92 12.48
C GLY A 154 22.91 22.06 13.28
N TRP A 155 22.89 21.57 14.52
CA TRP A 155 24.02 21.60 15.43
C TRP A 155 24.16 20.25 16.13
N SER A 156 25.30 19.59 15.94
CA SER A 156 25.61 18.31 16.57
C SER A 156 27.08 18.25 16.95
N GLY A 157 27.38 17.61 18.09
CA GLY A 157 28.76 17.44 18.55
C GLY A 157 29.55 18.73 18.77
N GLY A 158 28.87 19.87 18.98
CA GLY A 158 29.54 21.16 19.19
C GLY A 158 29.88 21.94 17.90
N SER A 159 29.40 21.51 16.74
CA SER A 159 29.64 22.18 15.46
C SER A 159 28.37 22.25 14.59
N PRO A 160 28.24 23.27 13.70
CA PRO A 160 27.21 23.28 12.68
C PRO A 160 27.31 22.06 11.76
N THR A 161 26.17 21.47 11.41
CA THR A 161 26.11 20.34 10.47
C THR A 161 25.63 20.82 9.10
N ASN A 162 25.96 20.07 8.05
CA ASN A 162 25.37 20.17 6.72
C ASN A 162 24.43 18.99 6.43
N ALA A 163 23.88 18.39 7.48
CA ALA A 163 22.99 17.25 7.35
C ALA A 163 21.72 17.65 6.60
N VAL A 164 21.18 16.74 5.81
CA VAL A 164 19.87 16.87 5.18
C VAL A 164 19.04 15.69 5.66
N GLU A 165 17.98 15.99 6.38
CA GLU A 165 17.03 14.99 6.87
C GLU A 165 15.70 15.21 6.14
N THR A 166 15.00 14.12 5.83
CA THR A 166 13.71 14.17 5.14
C THR A 166 12.63 13.69 6.09
N TYR A 167 11.52 14.40 6.17
CA TYR A 167 10.38 14.03 7.00
C TYR A 167 9.14 13.80 6.12
N ASP A 168 8.53 12.62 6.29
CA ASP A 168 7.27 12.26 5.64
C ASP A 168 6.11 12.74 6.51
N THR A 169 5.43 13.80 6.07
CA THR A 169 4.33 14.44 6.79
C THR A 169 3.08 13.55 6.89
N ARG A 170 2.94 12.57 5.99
CA ARG A 170 1.81 11.62 5.98
C ARG A 170 2.04 10.47 6.96
N ALA A 171 3.27 9.97 7.03
CA ALA A 171 3.64 8.89 7.93
C ALA A 171 4.09 9.38 9.32
N ASP A 172 4.20 10.69 9.52
CA ASP A 172 4.63 11.34 10.77
C ASP A 172 5.98 10.78 11.27
N ARG A 173 6.97 10.69 10.37
CA ARG A 173 8.28 10.13 10.69
C ARG A 173 9.39 10.70 9.80
N TRP A 174 10.61 10.69 10.35
CA TRP A 174 11.85 10.94 9.60
C TRP A 174 12.21 9.71 8.74
N ILE A 175 12.70 9.97 7.53
CA ILE A 175 13.21 8.98 6.56
C ILE A 175 14.72 9.10 6.48
#